data_AF-A0AA96G576-F1
#
_entry.id   AF-A0AA96G576-F1
#
_cell.length_a   1.000
_cell.length_b   1.000
_cell.length_c   1.000
_cell.angle_alpha   90.00
_cell.angle_beta   90.00
_cell.angle_gamma   90.00
#
_symmetry.space_group_name_H-M   'P 1'
#
loop_
_entity.id
_entity.type
_entity.pdbx_description
1 polymer ?
#
loop_
_entity_poly.entity_id
_entity_poly.type
_entity_poly.pdbx_seq_one_letter_code
_entity_poly.pdbx_strand_id
1 'polypeptide(L)'
;MSGIPGWLLRHQVSVEPYLGDSAYGPRYGPLVVVRCFLDQATRLVRAADGREVTSSSTVYARLDTVAPAGSRITLPDGRHTTVIAALRRDGSGLGTPDHLEVQLV
;
A
#
# COMPACT_ATOMS: atom_id res chain seq x y z
N MET A 1 21.82 0.06 -1.98
CA MET A 1 20.38 0.37 -2.10
C MET A 1 19.95 1.05 -0.82
N SER A 2 19.53 2.31 -0.90
CA SER A 2 19.10 3.06 0.29
C SER A 2 17.59 2.93 0.41
N GLY A 3 17.10 2.18 1.39
CA GLY A 3 15.66 2.16 1.68
C GLY A 3 15.15 3.54 2.08
N ILE A 4 13.83 3.74 2.01
CA ILE A 4 13.19 4.93 2.58
C ILE A 4 13.65 5.16 4.03
N PRO A 5 14.14 6.38 4.37
CA PRO A 5 14.62 6.66 5.71
C PRO A 5 13.56 6.39 6.78
N GLY A 6 13.93 5.65 7.82
CA GLY A 6 12.99 5.20 8.85
C GLY A 6 12.33 6.34 9.65
N TRP A 7 12.93 7.53 9.68
CA TRP A 7 12.36 8.71 10.33
C TRP A 7 11.17 9.30 9.57
N LEU A 8 11.00 8.98 8.28
CA LEU A 8 9.80 9.32 7.50
C LEU A 8 8.62 8.39 7.83
N LEU A 9 8.90 7.15 8.28
CA LEU A 9 7.89 6.13 8.55
C LEU A 9 7.27 6.30 9.94
N ARG A 10 6.58 7.42 10.14
CA ARG A 10 6.00 7.82 11.44
C ARG A 10 4.61 7.24 11.71
N HIS A 11 3.90 6.81 10.67
CA HIS A 11 2.57 6.23 10.77
C HIS A 11 2.65 4.70 10.85
N GLN A 12 1.54 4.09 11.27
CA GLN A 12 1.34 2.65 11.25
C GLN A 12 -0.03 2.34 10.64
N VAL A 13 -0.07 1.37 9.73
CA VAL A 13 -1.30 0.80 9.19
C VAL A 13 -1.33 -0.69 9.41
N SER A 14 -2.52 -1.26 9.49
CA SER A 14 -2.68 -2.72 9.49
C SER A 14 -3.02 -3.19 8.08
N VAL A 15 -2.33 -4.22 7.62
CA VAL A 15 -2.49 -4.80 6.29
C VAL A 15 -2.96 -6.24 6.43
N GLU A 16 -4.05 -6.58 5.77
CA GLU A 16 -4.46 -7.97 5.54
C GLU A 16 -4.23 -8.27 4.05
N PRO A 17 -3.12 -8.96 3.69
CA PRO A 17 -2.74 -9.16 2.29
C PRO A 17 -3.78 -10.01 1.56
N TYR A 18 -4.21 -9.58 0.39
CA TYR A 18 -5.16 -10.35 -0.42
C TYR A 18 -4.48 -11.61 -1.00
N LEU A 19 -5.13 -12.77 -0.80
CA LEU A 19 -4.63 -14.10 -1.21
C LEU A 19 -5.40 -14.68 -2.41
N GLY A 20 -6.21 -13.87 -3.08
CA GLY A 20 -7.10 -14.31 -4.15
C GLY A 20 -8.50 -14.69 -3.67
N ASP A 21 -9.34 -15.06 -4.61
CA ASP A 21 -10.72 -15.46 -4.34
C ASP A 21 -10.86 -16.95 -4.01
N SER A 22 -11.91 -17.27 -3.27
CA SER A 22 -12.41 -18.62 -3.03
C SER A 22 -13.87 -18.72 -3.44
N ALA A 23 -14.44 -19.93 -3.43
CA ALA A 23 -15.87 -20.14 -3.68
C ALA A 23 -16.79 -19.34 -2.74
N TYR A 24 -16.28 -18.88 -1.60
CA TYR A 24 -17.03 -18.12 -0.59
C TYR A 24 -16.66 -16.62 -0.56
N GLY A 25 -15.83 -16.16 -1.51
CA GLY A 25 -15.37 -14.78 -1.59
C GLY A 25 -13.87 -14.59 -1.35
N PRO A 26 -13.41 -13.33 -1.18
CA PRO A 26 -12.00 -12.98 -1.10
C PRO A 26 -11.35 -13.53 0.17
N ARG A 27 -10.13 -14.08 0.03
CA ARG A 27 -9.32 -14.55 1.16
C ARG A 27 -8.21 -13.55 1.47
N TYR A 28 -7.91 -13.43 2.75
CA TYR A 28 -6.87 -12.54 3.25
C TYR A 28 -5.88 -13.30 4.13
N GLY A 29 -4.64 -12.85 4.11
CA GLY A 29 -3.58 -13.34 4.97
C GLY A 29 -3.70 -12.78 6.39
N PRO A 30 -2.78 -13.18 7.28
CA PRO A 30 -2.74 -12.64 8.63
C PRO A 30 -2.55 -11.12 8.61
N LEU A 31 -3.13 -10.46 9.61
CA LEU A 31 -2.96 -9.03 9.81
C LEU A 31 -1.50 -8.71 10.18
N VAL A 32 -0.90 -7.77 9.43
CA VAL A 32 0.48 -7.32 9.63
C VAL A 32 0.48 -5.81 9.86
N VAL A 33 1.11 -5.37 10.95
CA VAL A 33 1.30 -3.93 11.22
C VAL A 33 2.53 -3.43 10.45
N VAL A 34 2.34 -2.43 9.62
CA VAL A 34 3.38 -1.86 8.75
C VAL A 34 3.64 -0.41 9.12
N ARG A 35 4.92 -0.08 9.33
CA ARG A 35 5.36 1.32 9.47
C ARG A 35 5.41 2.00 8.11
N CYS A 36 4.81 3.17 8.00
CA CYS A 36 4.69 3.88 6.74
C CYS A 36 4.70 5.40 6.89
N PHE A 37 4.82 6.08 5.77
CA PHE A 37 4.37 7.46 5.62
C PHE A 37 3.00 7.43 4.95
N LEU A 38 1.96 7.94 5.62
CA LEU A 38 0.61 8.04 5.10
C LEU A 38 0.40 9.46 4.58
N ASP A 39 0.03 9.56 3.31
CA ASP A 39 -0.33 10.81 2.64
C ASP A 39 -1.82 10.76 2.29
N GLN A 40 -2.62 11.63 2.92
CA GLN A 40 -4.06 11.66 2.73
C GLN A 40 -4.43 12.78 1.76
N ALA A 41 -4.27 12.48 0.47
CA ALA A 41 -4.61 13.38 -0.62
C ALA A 41 -5.44 12.64 -1.67
N THR A 42 -6.55 13.26 -2.09
CA THR A 42 -7.41 12.74 -3.16
C THR A 42 -6.76 12.98 -4.53
N ARG A 43 -6.59 11.93 -5.33
CA ARG A 43 -6.05 12.01 -6.71
C ARG A 43 -6.65 10.95 -7.62
N LEU A 44 -6.64 11.20 -8.93
CA LEU A 44 -6.97 10.18 -9.94
C LEU A 44 -5.77 9.26 -10.16
N VAL A 45 -6.00 7.94 -10.08
CA VAL A 45 -5.01 6.89 -10.32
C VAL A 45 -5.55 5.85 -11.30
N ARG A 46 -4.68 5.01 -11.87
CA ARG A 46 -5.09 3.89 -12.72
C ARG A 46 -5.14 2.59 -11.93
N ALA A 47 -6.28 1.91 -11.99
CA ALA A 47 -6.44 0.57 -11.45
C ALA A 47 -5.73 -0.47 -12.34
N ALA A 48 -5.61 -1.70 -11.83
CA ALA A 48 -4.98 -2.81 -12.54
C ALA A 48 -5.65 -3.15 -13.89
N ASP A 49 -6.95 -2.89 -14.03
CA ASP A 49 -7.72 -3.07 -15.27
C ASP A 49 -7.69 -1.84 -16.20
N GLY A 50 -6.87 -0.84 -15.88
CA GLY A 50 -6.65 0.35 -16.69
C GLY A 50 -7.66 1.48 -16.51
N ARG A 51 -8.72 1.28 -15.70
CA ARG A 51 -9.71 2.35 -15.42
C ARG A 51 -9.13 3.42 -14.50
N GLU A 52 -9.61 4.65 -14.66
CA GLU A 52 -9.33 5.74 -13.72
C GLU A 52 -10.20 5.61 -12.47
N VAL A 53 -9.56 5.64 -11.31
CA VAL A 53 -10.20 5.49 -10.00
C VAL A 53 -9.70 6.61 -9.08
N THR A 54 -10.58 7.15 -8.26
CA THR A 54 -10.21 8.11 -7.22
C THR A 54 -9.50 7.39 -6.08
N SER A 55 -8.24 7.74 -5.83
CA SER A 55 -7.51 7.34 -4.63
C SER A 55 -7.67 8.42 -3.56
N SER A 56 -8.12 8.06 -2.36
CA SER A 56 -8.25 9.00 -1.23
C SER A 56 -6.98 9.13 -0.40
N SER A 57 -6.04 8.18 -0.49
CA SER A 57 -4.82 8.17 0.31
C SER A 57 -3.72 7.31 -0.35
N THR A 58 -2.47 7.62 -0.03
CA THR A 58 -1.29 6.86 -0.46
C THR A 58 -0.41 6.48 0.73
N VAL A 59 0.04 5.24 0.76
CA VAL A 59 0.94 4.72 1.79
C VAL A 59 2.31 4.45 1.16
N TYR A 60 3.35 5.03 1.75
CA TYR A 60 4.74 4.75 1.39
C TYR A 60 5.36 3.86 2.46
N ALA A 61 5.74 2.65 2.08
CA ALA A 61 6.26 1.63 2.98
C ALA A 61 7.61 1.09 2.49
N ARG A 62 8.22 0.21 3.28
CA ARG A 62 9.43 -0.50 2.85
C ARG A 62 9.11 -1.47 1.70
N LEU A 63 10.10 -1.73 0.85
CA LEU A 63 9.95 -2.60 -0.33
C LEU A 63 9.58 -4.06 -0.03
N ASP A 64 9.82 -4.53 1.19
CA ASP A 64 9.47 -5.87 1.68
C ASP A 64 8.00 -5.97 2.14
N THR A 65 7.27 -4.85 2.16
CA THR A 65 5.86 -4.83 2.51
C THR A 65 5.03 -5.56 1.45
N VAL A 66 4.15 -6.47 1.89
CA VAL A 66 3.27 -7.22 1.01
C VAL A 66 1.85 -6.67 1.12
N ALA A 67 1.40 -5.94 0.10
CA ALA A 67 0.07 -5.37 0.02
C ALA A 67 -0.43 -5.36 -1.43
N PRO A 68 -0.68 -6.53 -2.06
CA PRO A 68 -1.19 -6.58 -3.44
C PRO A 68 -2.54 -5.88 -3.59
N ALA A 69 -2.92 -5.56 -4.83
CA ALA A 69 -4.25 -5.01 -5.14
C ALA A 69 -5.37 -5.88 -4.53
N GLY A 70 -6.37 -5.24 -3.95
CA GLY A 70 -7.46 -5.89 -3.20
C GLY A 70 -7.16 -6.14 -1.72
N SER A 71 -5.92 -5.95 -1.24
CA SER A 71 -5.59 -6.08 0.19
C SER A 71 -6.39 -5.09 1.03
N ARG A 72 -6.79 -5.50 2.23
CA ARG A 72 -7.47 -4.62 3.18
C ARG A 72 -6.45 -3.86 4.00
N ILE A 73 -6.70 -2.58 4.18
CA ILE A 73 -5.87 -1.67 4.97
C ILE A 73 -6.75 -1.04 6.03
N THR A 74 -6.29 -1.06 7.27
CA THR A 74 -6.86 -0.27 8.35
C THR A 74 -5.92 0.88 8.66
N LEU A 75 -6.43 2.10 8.51
CA LEU A 75 -5.70 3.35 8.73
C LEU A 75 -5.58 3.69 10.23
N PRO A 76 -4.71 4.65 10.61
CA PRO A 76 -4.52 5.02 12.02
C PRO A 76 -5.79 5.55 12.72
N ASP A 77 -6.72 6.09 11.94
CA ASP A 77 -8.04 6.58 12.40
C ASP A 77 -9.09 5.47 12.54
N GLY A 78 -8.72 4.21 12.25
CA GLY A 78 -9.62 3.06 12.25
C GLY A 78 -10.41 2.87 10.97
N ARG A 79 -10.28 3.77 9.97
CA ARG A 79 -10.97 3.62 8.68
C ARG A 79 -10.41 2.43 7.90
N HIS A 80 -11.32 1.63 7.35
CA HIS A 80 -10.98 0.56 6.43
C HIS A 80 -10.98 1.05 4.98
N THR A 81 -9.97 0.64 4.22
CA THR A 81 -9.83 0.91 2.79
C THR A 81 -9.19 -0.31 2.11
N THR A 82 -9.14 -0.31 0.79
CA THR A 82 -8.52 -1.37 -0.02
C THR A 82 -7.45 -0.84 -0.94
N VAL A 83 -6.46 -1.68 -1.21
CA VAL A 83 -5.39 -1.35 -2.17
C VAL A 83 -5.93 -1.37 -3.60
N ILE A 84 -5.75 -0.25 -4.30
CA ILE A 84 -5.95 -0.14 -5.76
C ILE A 84 -4.75 -0.72 -6.49
N ALA A 85 -3.54 -0.26 -6.12
CA ALA A 85 -2.29 -0.67 -6.73
C ALA A 85 -1.13 -0.59 -5.73
N ALA A 86 -0.17 -1.49 -5.89
CA ALA A 86 1.11 -1.46 -5.18
C ALA A 86 2.24 -1.32 -6.21
N LEU A 87 2.92 -0.18 -6.16
CA LEU A 87 3.92 0.22 -7.14
C LEU A 87 5.30 0.13 -6.49
N ARG A 88 6.12 -0.74 -7.04
CA ARG A 88 7.51 -0.90 -6.63
C ARG A 88 8.33 0.29 -7.14
N ARG A 89 8.91 1.07 -6.23
CA ARG A 89 9.81 2.19 -6.52
C ARG A 89 11.20 1.83 -6.02
N ASP A 90 11.89 0.94 -6.74
CA ASP A 90 13.32 0.71 -6.55
C ASP A 90 14.08 1.47 -7.63
N GLY A 91 15.01 2.34 -7.22
CA GLY A 91 15.78 3.19 -8.13
C GLY A 91 16.74 2.41 -9.04
N SER A 92 16.56 1.10 -9.21
CA SER A 92 17.41 0.20 -10.00
C SER A 92 18.91 0.36 -9.70
N GLY A 93 19.26 0.57 -8.42
CA GLY A 93 20.63 0.75 -7.96
C GLY A 93 21.11 2.21 -7.88
N LEU A 94 20.29 3.18 -8.29
CA LEU A 94 20.52 4.59 -7.98
C LEU A 94 20.45 4.81 -6.46
N GLY A 95 21.15 5.85 -5.98
CA GLY A 95 21.15 6.25 -4.56
C GLY A 95 19.83 6.85 -4.06
N THR A 96 18.71 6.57 -4.72
CA THR A 96 17.39 7.07 -4.36
C THR A 96 16.76 6.24 -3.25
N PRO A 97 15.85 6.82 -2.44
CA PRO A 97 15.09 6.09 -1.44
C PRO A 97 14.16 5.05 -2.06
N ASP A 98 14.50 3.78 -1.89
CA ASP A 98 13.74 2.64 -2.34
C ASP A 98 12.52 2.38 -1.44
N HIS A 99 11.33 2.28 -2.04
CA HIS A 99 10.07 2.11 -1.29
C HIS A 99 8.94 1.48 -2.12
N LEU A 100 7.89 1.03 -1.42
CA LEU A 100 6.63 0.64 -2.01
C LEU A 100 5.64 1.79 -1.90
N GLU A 101 5.06 2.21 -3.02
CA GLU A 101 3.95 3.17 -3.07
C GLU A 101 2.63 2.39 -3.21
N VAL A 102 1.74 2.51 -2.23
CA VAL A 102 0.46 1.79 -2.19
C VAL A 102 -0.68 2.80 -2.29
N GLN A 103 -1.49 2.68 -3.34
CA GLN A 103 -2.59 3.58 -3.62
C GLN A 103 -3.89 3.00 -3.06
N LEU A 104 -4.66 3.79 -2.32
CA LEU A 104 -5.83 3.37 -1.56
C LEU A 104 -7.09 4.08 -2.05
N VAL A 105 -8.24 3.41 -2.00
CA VAL A 105 -9.56 3.97 -2.34
C VAL A 105 -10.24 4.62 -1.14
#